data_AF-A0AAW0FK18-F1
#
_entry.id   AF-A0AAW0FK18-F1
#
_cell.length_a   1.000
_cell.length_b   1.000
_cell.length_c   1.000
_cell.angle_alpha   90.00
_cell.angle_beta   90.00
_cell.angle_gamma   90.00
#
_symmetry.space_group_name_H-M   'P 1'
#
loop_
_entity.id
_entity.type
_entity.pdbx_description
1 polymer ?
#
loop_
_entity_poly.entity_id
_entity_poly.type
_entity_poly.pdbx_seq_one_letter_code
_entity_poly.pdbx_strand_id
1 'polypeptide(L)'
;MAPFNDDDLADYDNSAGEEEFVEDSLNDEEYDKLYETLPKLKELMASYNNSINEMALKEALYFNYYELSDAIEELKSKFPKKKETEQRGL
;
A
#
# COMPACT_ATOMS: atom_id res chain seq x y z
N MET A 1 23.58 41.65 -3.07
CA MET A 1 22.37 40.84 -3.34
C MET A 1 22.82 39.68 -4.20
N ALA A 2 23.01 38.50 -3.62
CA ALA A 2 23.32 37.29 -4.39
C ALA A 2 22.04 36.82 -5.09
N PRO A 3 22.09 36.38 -6.36
CA PRO A 3 20.93 35.79 -7.01
C PRO A 3 20.67 34.43 -6.36
N PHE A 4 19.46 34.24 -5.84
CA PHE A 4 19.00 32.94 -5.33
C PHE A 4 19.02 31.96 -6.50
N ASN A 5 19.77 30.88 -6.34
CA ASN A 5 19.85 29.77 -7.27
C ASN A 5 18.60 28.91 -7.03
N ASP A 6 17.74 28.79 -8.04
CA ASP A 6 16.47 28.05 -8.04
C ASP A 6 16.69 26.51 -8.05
N ASP A 7 17.76 26.04 -7.42
CA ASP A 7 18.21 24.63 -7.41
C ASP A 7 18.02 23.96 -6.04
N ASP A 8 17.34 24.64 -5.12
CA ASP A 8 17.00 24.16 -3.77
C ASP A 8 15.52 23.75 -3.65
N LEU A 9 14.88 23.41 -4.78
CA LEU A 9 13.53 22.82 -4.80
C LEU A 9 13.57 21.28 -4.86
N ALA A 10 14.70 20.69 -4.46
CA ALA A 10 14.91 19.24 -4.36
C ALA A 10 14.60 18.67 -2.96
N ASP A 11 14.05 19.49 -2.06
CA ASP A 11 13.59 19.09 -0.72
C ASP A 11 12.06 19.13 -0.63
N TYR A 12 11.37 18.77 -1.72
CA TYR A 12 9.99 18.31 -1.65
C TYR A 12 9.97 16.87 -1.09
N ASP A 13 10.54 16.71 0.11
CA ASP A 13 10.15 15.64 1.02
C ASP A 13 8.71 15.97 1.44
N ASN A 14 7.76 15.52 0.61
CA ASN A 14 6.34 15.69 0.81
C ASN A 14 5.82 14.77 1.94
N SER A 15 6.50 14.74 3.07
CA SER A 15 6.14 13.97 4.27
C SER A 15 5.51 14.89 5.32
N ALA A 16 4.67 15.84 4.86
CA ALA A 16 3.94 16.77 5.71
C ALA A 16 2.43 16.51 5.60
N GLY A 17 1.97 15.37 6.11
CA GLY A 17 0.55 15.13 6.39
C GLY A 17 -0.11 13.93 5.72
N GLU A 18 0.64 13.05 5.05
CA GLU A 18 0.12 11.74 4.68
C GLU A 18 0.03 10.93 5.99
N GLU A 19 -1.19 10.60 6.44
CA GLU A 19 -1.36 9.65 7.55
C GLU A 19 -0.50 8.43 7.22
N GLU A 20 0.40 8.06 8.12
CA GLU A 20 1.18 6.84 7.98
C GLU A 20 0.45 5.73 8.74
N PHE A 21 0.36 4.54 8.15
CA PHE A 21 -0.22 3.40 8.86
C PHE A 21 0.71 2.99 10.03
N VAL A 22 0.27 3.27 11.25
CA VAL A 22 0.98 2.87 12.48
C VAL A 22 0.11 1.88 13.25
N GLU A 23 0.46 0.60 13.19
CA GLU A 23 -0.31 -0.48 13.83
C GLU A 23 -0.50 -0.29 15.34
N ASP A 24 0.51 0.25 16.04
CA ASP A 24 0.45 0.52 17.49
C ASP A 24 -0.52 1.66 17.85
N SER A 25 -0.93 2.46 16.85
CA SER A 25 -1.90 3.56 17.03
C SER A 25 -3.35 3.10 16.84
N LEU A 26 -3.58 1.84 16.43
CA LEU A 26 -4.92 1.30 16.27
C LEU A 26 -5.59 1.09 17.63
N ASN A 27 -6.89 1.37 17.70
CA ASN A 27 -7.70 0.93 18.83
C ASN A 27 -8.02 -0.58 18.74
N ASP A 28 -8.57 -1.16 19.81
CA ASP A 28 -8.89 -2.60 19.87
C ASP A 28 -9.80 -3.06 18.72
N GLU A 29 -10.81 -2.25 18.35
CA GLU A 29 -11.75 -2.58 17.27
C GLU A 29 -11.08 -2.56 15.89
N GLU A 30 -10.24 -1.56 15.66
CA GLU A 30 -9.44 -1.42 14.43
C GLU A 30 -8.42 -2.55 14.30
N TYR A 31 -7.77 -2.91 15.40
CA TYR A 31 -6.83 -4.02 15.45
C TYR A 31 -7.54 -5.35 15.14
N ASP A 32 -8.69 -5.61 15.77
CA ASP A 32 -9.50 -6.80 15.50
C ASP A 32 -9.94 -6.85 14.03
N LYS A 33 -10.45 -5.74 13.48
CA LYS A 33 -10.85 -5.65 12.06
C LYS A 33 -9.68 -5.89 11.11
N LEU A 34 -8.52 -5.31 11.40
CA LEU A 34 -7.31 -5.53 10.61
C LEU A 34 -6.99 -7.01 10.54
N TYR A 35 -6.91 -7.68 11.69
CA TYR A 35 -6.52 -9.10 11.74
C TYR A 35 -7.63 -10.05 11.29
N GLU A 36 -8.90 -9.63 11.28
CA GLU A 36 -10.00 -10.39 10.67
C GLU A 36 -9.97 -10.33 9.13
N THR A 37 -9.60 -9.19 8.56
CA THR A 37 -9.65 -8.92 7.11
C THR A 37 -8.34 -9.20 6.39
N LEU A 38 -7.20 -8.97 7.03
CA LEU A 38 -5.85 -9.23 6.52
C LEU A 38 -5.67 -10.63 5.92
N PRO A 39 -6.06 -11.75 6.57
CA PRO A 39 -5.90 -13.08 5.97
C PRO A 39 -6.72 -13.22 4.68
N LYS A 40 -7.95 -12.69 4.64
CA LYS A 40 -8.83 -12.72 3.47
C LYS A 40 -8.21 -11.94 2.30
N LEU A 41 -7.69 -10.74 2.58
CA LEU A 41 -7.00 -9.93 1.58
C LEU A 41 -5.74 -10.61 1.06
N LYS A 42 -4.94 -11.20 1.95
CA LYS A 42 -3.70 -11.91 1.61
C LYS A 42 -3.95 -13.08 0.67
N GLU A 43 -4.99 -13.86 0.88
CA GLU A 43 -5.37 -14.96 -0.03
C GLU A 43 -5.79 -14.46 -1.42
N LEU A 44 -6.61 -13.40 -1.46
CA LEU A 44 -7.08 -12.80 -2.71
C LEU A 44 -5.91 -12.20 -3.51
N MET A 45 -5.02 -11.48 -2.82
CA MET A 45 -3.86 -10.86 -3.44
C MET A 45 -2.75 -11.84 -3.76
N ALA A 46 -2.57 -12.94 -3.01
CA ALA A 46 -1.60 -13.97 -3.35
C ALA A 46 -1.88 -14.59 -4.74
N SER A 47 -3.16 -14.74 -5.10
CA SER A 47 -3.58 -15.23 -6.42
C SER A 47 -3.32 -14.23 -7.55
N TYR A 48 -3.20 -12.93 -7.23
CA TYR A 48 -2.99 -11.86 -8.19
C TYR A 48 -1.50 -11.46 -8.30
N ASN A 49 -0.88 -11.19 -7.15
CA ASN A 49 0.52 -10.87 -6.98
C ASN A 49 0.96 -11.25 -5.55
N ASN A 50 1.69 -12.36 -5.43
CA ASN A 50 2.21 -12.85 -4.15
C ASN A 50 3.48 -12.14 -3.65
N SER A 51 3.96 -11.11 -4.36
CA SER A 51 5.12 -10.33 -3.98
C SER A 51 4.77 -9.08 -3.16
N ILE A 52 3.47 -8.81 -2.94
CA ILE A 52 3.01 -7.67 -2.15
C ILE A 52 3.36 -7.91 -0.68
N ASN A 53 4.06 -6.96 -0.08
CA ASN A 53 4.43 -7.02 1.34
C ASN A 53 3.18 -6.90 2.21
N GLU A 54 3.16 -7.62 3.34
CA GLU A 54 2.11 -7.51 4.35
C GLU A 54 1.89 -6.08 4.85
N MET A 55 2.95 -5.26 4.98
CA MET A 55 2.80 -3.84 5.34
C MET A 55 1.90 -3.09 4.36
N ALA A 56 2.08 -3.31 3.05
CA ALA A 56 1.26 -2.69 2.01
C ALA A 56 -0.19 -3.21 2.05
N LEU A 57 -0.40 -4.47 2.44
CA LEU A 57 -1.75 -5.02 2.63
C LEU A 57 -2.44 -4.37 3.84
N LYS A 58 -1.73 -4.20 4.94
CA LYS A 58 -2.25 -3.57 6.16
C LYS A 58 -2.59 -2.09 5.91
N GLU A 59 -1.69 -1.37 5.25
CA GLU A 59 -1.87 0.02 4.86
C GLU A 59 -3.11 0.20 3.97
N ALA A 60 -3.27 -0.64 2.93
CA ALA A 60 -4.43 -0.62 2.06
C ALA A 60 -5.74 -0.89 2.82
N LEU A 61 -5.73 -1.81 3.80
CA LEU A 61 -6.91 -2.04 4.64
C LEU A 61 -7.23 -0.82 5.49
N TYR A 62 -6.24 -0.22 6.12
CA TYR A 62 -6.43 0.94 7.00
C TYR A 62 -7.04 2.13 6.26
N PHE A 63 -6.46 2.54 5.12
CA PHE A 63 -6.97 3.69 4.36
C PHE A 63 -8.31 3.45 3.69
N ASN A 64 -8.70 2.20 3.50
CA ASN A 64 -9.99 1.82 2.94
C ASN A 64 -10.98 1.34 4.01
N TYR A 65 -10.80 1.73 5.28
CA TYR A 65 -11.72 1.40 6.38
C TYR A 65 -12.02 -0.10 6.52
N TYR A 66 -11.03 -0.94 6.22
CA TYR A 66 -11.09 -2.40 6.23
C TYR A 66 -12.05 -3.00 5.19
N GLU A 67 -12.47 -2.22 4.19
CA GLU A 67 -13.25 -2.70 3.06
C GLU A 67 -12.34 -3.44 2.06
N LEU A 68 -12.54 -4.75 1.98
CA LEU A 68 -11.72 -5.62 1.12
C LEU A 68 -11.78 -5.22 -0.34
N SER A 69 -12.96 -4.82 -0.84
CA SER A 69 -13.14 -4.47 -2.25
C SER A 69 -12.28 -3.28 -2.65
N ASP A 70 -12.34 -2.21 -1.85
CA ASP A 70 -11.64 -0.96 -2.11
C ASP A 70 -10.12 -1.14 -1.93
N ALA A 71 -9.70 -1.85 -0.87
CA ALA A 71 -8.28 -2.19 -0.66
C ALA A 71 -7.70 -3.00 -1.82
N ILE A 72 -8.48 -3.91 -2.42
CA ILE A 72 -8.05 -4.69 -3.59
C ILE A 72 -7.89 -3.80 -4.82
N GLU A 73 -8.82 -2.87 -5.06
CA GLU A 73 -8.73 -1.95 -6.20
C GLU A 73 -7.51 -1.05 -6.10
N GLU A 74 -7.24 -0.51 -4.90
CA GLU A 74 -6.05 0.28 -4.63
C GLU A 74 -4.77 -0.54 -4.84
N LEU A 75 -4.70 -1.74 -4.27
CA LEU A 75 -3.54 -2.61 -4.41
C LEU A 75 -3.30 -3.05 -5.86
N LYS A 76 -4.35 -3.27 -6.65
CA LYS A 76 -4.21 -3.57 -8.09
C LYS A 76 -3.74 -2.36 -8.90
N SER A 77 -4.07 -1.15 -8.45
CA SER A 77 -3.57 0.10 -9.05
C SER A 77 -2.07 0.29 -8.76
N LYS A 78 -1.64 0.03 -7.51
CA LYS A 78 -0.25 0.18 -7.05
C LYS A 78 0.66 -0.98 -7.50
N PHE A 79 0.16 -2.21 -7.42
CA PHE A 79 0.92 -3.43 -7.70
C PHE A 79 0.30 -4.13 -8.91
N PRO A 80 0.97 -4.16 -10.08
CA PRO A 80 0.44 -4.86 -11.23
C PRO A 80 0.40 -6.37 -10.99
N LYS A 81 -0.48 -7.08 -11.74
CA LYS A 81 -0.56 -8.54 -11.71
C LYS A 81 0.82 -9.12 -11.95
N LYS A 82 1.22 -10.11 -11.15
CA LYS A 82 2.47 -10.81 -11.38
C LYS A 82 2.41 -11.40 -12.78
N LYS A 83 3.31 -10.96 -13.67
CA LYS A 83 3.48 -11.59 -14.97
C LYS A 83 3.90 -13.02 -14.69
N GLU A 84 3.01 -13.99 -14.94
CA GLU A 84 3.48 -15.32 -15.31
C GLU A 84 4.38 -15.08 -16.50
N THR A 85 5.67 -15.27 -16.32
CA THR A 85 6.63 -15.18 -17.42
C THR A 85 6.08 -16.05 -18.53
N GLU A 86 5.58 -15.42 -19.60
CA GLU A 86 5.35 -16.07 -20.86
C GLU A 86 6.70 -16.67 -21.26
N GLN A 87 6.89 -17.95 -20.95
CA GLN A 87 7.78 -18.82 -21.70
C GLN A 87 7.14 -18.99 -23.08
N ARG A 88 7.16 -17.91 -23.88
CA ARG A 88 6.89 -17.91 -25.31
C ARG A 88 8.02 -17.14 -25.97
N GLY A 89 8.88 -17.89 -26.65
CA GLY A 89 10.08 -17.45 -27.34
C GLY A 89 11.15 -18.53 -27.19
N LEU A 90 10.90 -19.74 -27.73
CA LEU A 90 11.34 -20.21 -29.06
C LEU A 90 12.85 -20.43 -29.12
#